data_AF-A0A3M1U2K6-F1
#
_entry.id   AF-A0A3M1U2K6-F1
#
_cell.length_a   1.000
_cell.length_b   1.000
_cell.length_c   1.000
_cell.angle_alpha   90.00
_cell.angle_beta   90.00
_cell.angle_gamma   90.00
#
_symmetry.space_group_name_H-M   'P 1'
#
loop_
_entity.id
_entity.type
_entity.pdbx_description
1 polymer ?
#
loop_
_entity_poly.entity_id
_entity_poly.type
_entity_poly.pdbx_seq_one_letter_code
_entity_poly.pdbx_strand_id
1 'polypeptide(L)'
;MSKIEEAKQILKALGLPQKQQNDRSALTLLALCNLKQDDHWSMAKAVSMSVVGSKKNPKYGGILRFIAEHYEKLYAENSRETIRRQTLHQFIQAGIVNHNPENPDLPTNSKDNHYRLSPEALRVIRSFSSANWETEVAHFRQMLGSLQEKYRKRRELRKNRIQLSDGTELAFSPGRHNQLQIAVIEQFTPRFAPGSKLLYACDTADKDLYIDHESLEKLGIAIDQHTKLT
;
A
#
# COMPACT_ATOMS: atom_id res chain seq x y z
N MET A 1 -27.76 -6.55 -13.63
CA MET A 1 -26.85 -5.55 -13.03
C MET A 1 -25.51 -5.68 -13.75
N SER A 2 -24.74 -4.60 -13.96
CA SER A 2 -23.42 -4.77 -14.60
C SER A 2 -22.41 -5.32 -13.60
N LYS A 3 -21.37 -6.00 -14.09
CA LYS A 3 -20.27 -6.54 -13.26
C LYS A 3 -19.59 -5.46 -12.40
N ILE A 4 -19.53 -4.23 -12.93
CA ILE A 4 -18.98 -3.05 -12.26
C ILE A 4 -19.89 -2.60 -11.10
N GLU A 5 -21.21 -2.59 -11.30
CA GLU A 5 -22.15 -2.24 -10.22
C GLU A 5 -22.15 -3.28 -9.10
N GLU A 6 -22.06 -4.56 -9.44
CA GLU A 6 -21.87 -5.64 -8.45
C GLU A 6 -20.57 -5.44 -7.65
N ALA A 7 -19.47 -5.13 -8.34
CA ALA A 7 -18.20 -4.83 -7.67
C ALA A 7 -18.32 -3.62 -6.71
N LYS A 8 -19.07 -2.58 -7.07
CA LYS A 8 -19.33 -1.44 -6.16
C LYS A 8 -20.12 -1.86 -4.93
N GLN A 9 -21.11 -2.75 -5.08
CA GLN A 9 -21.86 -3.29 -3.94
C GLN A 9 -20.96 -4.09 -3.00
N ILE A 10 -20.06 -4.91 -3.55
CA ILE A 10 -19.07 -5.64 -2.77
C ILE A 10 -18.15 -4.67 -2.02
N LEU A 11 -17.64 -3.63 -2.68
CA LEU A 11 -16.79 -2.61 -2.03
C LEU A 11 -17.51 -1.90 -0.89
N LYS A 12 -18.79 -1.59 -1.06
CA LYS A 12 -19.65 -1.05 0.00
C LYS A 12 -19.82 -2.03 1.15
N ALA A 13 -20.07 -3.31 0.85
CA ALA A 13 -20.25 -4.35 1.87
C ALA A 13 -18.97 -4.59 2.70
N LEU A 14 -17.81 -4.55 2.05
CA LEU A 14 -16.48 -4.58 2.67
C LEU A 14 -16.14 -3.32 3.48
N GLY A 15 -17.04 -2.33 3.54
CA GLY A 15 -16.93 -1.17 4.41
C GLY A 15 -16.08 -0.03 3.86
N LEU A 16 -15.85 0.02 2.54
CA LEU A 16 -15.09 1.13 1.96
C LEU A 16 -15.88 2.45 1.95
N PRO A 17 -15.21 3.60 2.14
CA PRO A 17 -15.83 4.91 2.02
C PRO A 17 -16.44 5.15 0.63
N GLN A 18 -17.40 6.07 0.53
CA GLN A 18 -18.09 6.41 -0.72
C GLN A 18 -17.11 6.76 -1.86
N LYS A 19 -15.99 7.41 -1.54
CA LYS A 19 -14.94 7.79 -2.51
C LYS A 19 -14.30 6.58 -3.22
N GLN A 20 -14.39 5.38 -2.65
CA GLN A 20 -13.87 4.14 -3.22
C GLN A 20 -14.98 3.25 -3.82
N GLN A 21 -16.24 3.68 -3.81
CA GLN A 21 -17.36 2.95 -4.42
C GLN A 21 -17.61 3.44 -5.86
N ASN A 22 -16.54 3.66 -6.63
CA ASN A 22 -16.57 4.18 -7.99
C ASN A 22 -16.04 3.15 -9.01
N ASP A 23 -16.20 3.43 -10.31
CA ASP A 23 -15.78 2.53 -11.39
C ASP A 23 -14.30 2.13 -11.31
N ARG A 24 -13.41 3.09 -10.99
CA ARG A 24 -11.96 2.83 -10.93
C ARG A 24 -11.65 1.78 -9.87
N SER A 25 -12.25 1.91 -8.70
CA SER A 25 -12.08 0.95 -7.61
C SER A 25 -12.75 -0.39 -7.92
N ALA A 26 -13.94 -0.37 -8.52
CA ALA A 26 -14.63 -1.58 -8.98
C ALA A 26 -13.79 -2.37 -9.99
N LEU A 27 -13.26 -1.70 -11.01
CA LEU A 27 -12.39 -2.30 -12.02
C LEU A 27 -11.07 -2.78 -11.44
N THR A 28 -10.52 -2.05 -10.46
CA THR A 28 -9.34 -2.49 -9.71
C THR A 28 -9.61 -3.78 -8.93
N LEU A 29 -10.78 -3.88 -8.28
CA LEU A 29 -11.20 -5.10 -7.59
C LEU A 29 -11.34 -6.26 -8.58
N LEU A 30 -12.02 -6.05 -9.71
CA LEU A 30 -12.23 -7.07 -10.75
C LEU A 30 -10.91 -7.60 -11.32
N ALA A 31 -9.93 -6.71 -11.54
CA ALA A 31 -8.59 -7.10 -11.95
C ALA A 31 -7.92 -8.02 -10.92
N LEU A 32 -7.94 -7.63 -9.64
CA LEU A 32 -7.35 -8.43 -8.56
C LEU A 32 -8.09 -9.77 -8.35
N CYS A 33 -9.39 -9.81 -8.64
CA CYS A 33 -10.20 -11.03 -8.70
C CYS A 33 -9.91 -11.89 -9.94
N ASN A 34 -9.25 -11.33 -10.95
CA ASN A 34 -9.11 -11.91 -12.29
C ASN A 34 -10.47 -12.35 -12.89
N LEU A 35 -11.48 -11.47 -12.80
CA LEU A 35 -12.83 -11.70 -13.32
C LEU A 35 -13.14 -10.78 -14.50
N LYS A 36 -13.65 -11.35 -15.57
CA LYS A 36 -14.23 -10.68 -16.73
C LYS A 36 -15.73 -10.49 -16.55
N GLN A 37 -16.36 -9.85 -17.53
CA GLN A 37 -17.77 -9.46 -17.47
C GLN A 37 -18.72 -10.64 -17.20
N ASP A 38 -18.47 -11.80 -17.82
CA ASP A 38 -19.36 -12.97 -17.75
C ASP A 38 -18.93 -14.00 -16.70
N ASP A 39 -17.80 -13.79 -16.01
CA ASP A 39 -17.31 -14.74 -15.01
C ASP A 39 -18.15 -14.71 -13.73
N HIS A 40 -18.41 -15.85 -13.11
CA HIS A 40 -19.07 -15.90 -11.80
C HIS A 40 -18.15 -15.42 -10.66
N TRP A 41 -18.72 -14.74 -9.67
CA TRP A 41 -17.96 -14.26 -8.49
C TRP A 41 -17.32 -15.39 -7.68
N SER A 42 -17.93 -16.58 -7.66
CA SER A 42 -17.37 -17.79 -7.06
C SER A 42 -16.02 -18.21 -7.67
N MET A 43 -15.75 -17.81 -8.92
CA MET A 43 -14.50 -18.08 -9.63
C MET A 43 -13.39 -17.07 -9.32
N ALA A 44 -13.66 -16.06 -8.50
CA ALA A 44 -12.68 -15.04 -8.14
C ALA A 44 -11.38 -15.68 -7.66
N LYS A 45 -10.25 -15.16 -8.10
CA LYS A 45 -8.91 -15.57 -7.68
C LYS A 45 -8.25 -14.44 -6.90
N ALA A 46 -7.16 -14.75 -6.20
CA ALA A 46 -6.30 -13.75 -5.60
C ALA A 46 -4.99 -13.71 -6.38
N VAL A 47 -4.99 -13.05 -7.54
CA VAL A 47 -3.78 -12.92 -8.38
C VAL A 47 -2.94 -11.74 -7.89
N SER A 48 -1.61 -11.89 -7.90
CA SER A 48 -0.73 -10.75 -7.65
C SER A 48 -0.60 -9.91 -8.91
N MET A 49 -0.98 -8.64 -8.80
CA MET A 49 -0.87 -7.68 -9.88
C MET A 49 -0.16 -6.42 -9.42
N SER A 50 0.67 -5.88 -10.28
CA SER A 50 1.18 -4.52 -10.17
C SER A 50 0.15 -3.54 -10.76
N VAL A 51 0.30 -2.23 -10.51
CA VAL A 51 -0.64 -1.24 -11.09
C VAL A 51 -0.57 -1.22 -12.62
N VAL A 52 0.65 -1.25 -13.19
CA VAL A 52 0.88 -1.15 -14.64
C VAL A 52 1.63 -2.35 -15.21
N GLY A 53 2.54 -2.95 -14.42
CA GLY A 53 3.50 -3.96 -14.87
C GLY A 53 4.65 -3.33 -15.66
N SER A 54 5.84 -3.92 -15.55
CA SER A 54 6.95 -3.56 -16.43
C SER A 54 6.54 -3.70 -17.90
N LYS A 55 6.92 -2.74 -18.76
CA LYS A 55 6.69 -2.85 -20.22
C LYS A 55 7.51 -4.01 -20.82
N LYS A 56 8.66 -4.34 -20.21
CA LYS A 56 9.54 -5.44 -20.60
C LYS A 56 9.58 -6.49 -19.49
N ASN A 57 9.17 -7.73 -19.79
CA ASN A 57 9.17 -8.89 -18.89
C ASN A 57 8.58 -8.60 -17.50
N PRO A 58 7.26 -8.27 -17.40
CA PRO A 58 6.64 -8.03 -16.11
C PRO A 58 6.60 -9.30 -15.26
N LYS A 59 7.10 -9.22 -14.02
CA LYS A 59 6.94 -10.29 -13.03
C LYS A 59 5.47 -10.48 -12.62
N TYR A 60 4.69 -9.40 -12.60
CA TYR A 60 3.28 -9.38 -12.24
C TYR A 60 2.47 -8.67 -13.33
N GLY A 61 1.27 -9.18 -13.61
CA GLY A 61 0.31 -8.53 -14.50
C GLY A 61 -0.01 -7.09 -14.05
N GLY A 62 -0.50 -6.27 -14.97
CA GLY A 62 -0.88 -4.88 -14.69
C GLY A 62 -2.37 -4.72 -14.53
N ILE A 63 -2.83 -4.14 -13.42
CA ILE A 63 -4.25 -3.80 -13.19
C ILE A 63 -4.77 -2.94 -14.36
N LEU A 64 -4.04 -1.91 -14.76
CA LEU A 64 -4.43 -1.05 -15.88
C LEU A 64 -4.55 -1.79 -17.21
N ARG A 65 -3.68 -2.78 -17.46
CA ARG A 65 -3.71 -3.57 -18.69
C ARG A 65 -4.90 -4.50 -18.71
N PHE A 66 -5.17 -5.17 -17.60
CA PHE A 66 -6.35 -6.03 -17.46
C PHE A 66 -7.64 -5.25 -17.69
N ILE A 67 -7.73 -4.04 -17.12
CA ILE A 67 -8.91 -3.19 -17.29
C ILE A 67 -9.05 -2.75 -18.76
N ALA A 68 -7.96 -2.38 -19.42
CA ALA A 68 -7.97 -2.03 -20.83
C ALA A 68 -8.41 -3.21 -21.72
N GLU A 69 -7.89 -4.41 -21.43
CA GLU A 69 -8.11 -5.61 -22.25
C GLU A 69 -9.50 -6.22 -22.09
N HIS A 70 -10.07 -6.20 -20.88
CA HIS A 70 -11.32 -6.93 -20.58
C HIS A 70 -12.52 -6.05 -20.27
N TYR A 71 -12.32 -4.76 -20.05
CA TYR A 71 -13.38 -3.80 -19.75
C TYR A 71 -13.29 -2.55 -20.64
N GLU A 72 -12.42 -2.58 -21.66
CA GLU A 72 -12.28 -1.54 -22.70
C GLU A 72 -12.07 -0.12 -22.14
N LYS A 73 -11.55 0.00 -20.91
CA LYS A 73 -11.35 1.28 -20.24
C LYS A 73 -9.88 1.62 -20.17
N LEU A 74 -9.49 2.56 -21.02
CA LEU A 74 -8.12 3.07 -21.09
C LEU A 74 -7.90 4.16 -20.03
N TYR A 75 -6.94 3.90 -19.14
CA TYR A 75 -6.43 4.90 -18.22
C TYR A 75 -5.09 5.43 -18.70
N ALA A 76 -4.93 6.76 -18.67
CA ALA A 76 -3.64 7.38 -18.96
C ALA A 76 -2.57 6.98 -17.93
N GLU A 77 -1.29 7.01 -18.30
CA GLU A 77 -0.17 6.53 -17.47
C GLU A 77 -0.06 7.26 -16.12
N ASN A 78 -0.46 8.53 -16.06
CA ASN A 78 -0.57 9.33 -14.84
C ASN A 78 -1.62 8.80 -13.84
N SER A 79 -2.57 7.96 -14.28
CA SER A 79 -3.58 7.33 -13.43
C SER A 79 -2.99 6.26 -12.49
N ARG A 80 -1.74 5.84 -12.72
CA ARG A 80 -1.03 4.92 -11.82
C ARG A 80 -1.06 5.42 -10.38
N GLU A 81 -0.75 6.70 -10.17
CA GLU A 81 -0.67 7.26 -8.83
C GLU A 81 -2.05 7.42 -8.21
N THR A 82 -3.05 7.73 -9.03
CA THR A 82 -4.46 7.79 -8.61
C THR A 82 -4.94 6.43 -8.13
N ILE A 83 -4.70 5.34 -8.85
CA ILE A 83 -5.06 3.98 -8.40
C ILE A 83 -4.31 3.62 -7.13
N ARG A 84 -3.00 3.92 -7.08
CA ARG A 84 -2.18 3.59 -5.91
C ARG A 84 -2.66 4.31 -4.65
N ARG A 85 -2.86 5.63 -4.70
CA ARG A 85 -3.19 6.47 -3.53
C ARG A 85 -4.67 6.52 -3.19
N GLN A 86 -5.55 6.49 -4.19
CA GLN A 86 -6.98 6.72 -4.02
C GLN A 86 -7.84 5.45 -4.12
N THR A 87 -7.23 4.30 -4.39
CA THR A 87 -7.93 3.01 -4.42
C THR A 87 -7.16 1.97 -3.59
N LEU A 88 -5.95 1.56 -4.02
CA LEU A 88 -5.22 0.45 -3.40
C LEU A 88 -4.79 0.75 -1.97
N HIS A 89 -4.39 2.00 -1.67
CA HIS A 89 -4.06 2.40 -0.31
C HIS A 89 -5.24 2.18 0.66
N GLN A 90 -6.45 2.56 0.26
CA GLN A 90 -7.65 2.34 1.06
C GLN A 90 -8.03 0.85 1.13
N PHE A 91 -7.80 0.09 0.06
CA PHE A 91 -8.01 -1.37 0.09
C PHE A 91 -7.06 -2.04 1.10
N ILE A 92 -5.82 -1.56 1.20
CA ILE A 92 -4.86 -2.05 2.20
C ILE A 92 -5.30 -1.68 3.61
N GLN A 93 -5.71 -0.43 3.83
CA GLN A 93 -6.21 0.01 5.13
C GLN A 93 -7.45 -0.79 5.56
N ALA A 94 -8.33 -1.13 4.63
CA ALA A 94 -9.51 -1.95 4.88
C ALA A 94 -9.22 -3.46 4.93
N GLY A 95 -7.95 -3.89 4.90
CA GLY A 95 -7.60 -5.32 4.94
C GLY A 95 -8.08 -6.14 3.74
N ILE A 96 -8.50 -5.48 2.66
CA ILE A 96 -9.00 -6.11 1.42
C ILE A 96 -7.82 -6.60 0.58
N VAL A 97 -6.72 -5.85 0.58
CA VAL A 97 -5.54 -6.11 -0.26
C VAL A 97 -4.27 -6.15 0.59
N ASN A 98 -3.43 -7.13 0.30
CA ASN A 98 -2.06 -7.21 0.79
C ASN A 98 -1.11 -6.56 -0.22
N HIS A 99 -0.26 -5.67 0.28
CA HIS A 99 0.86 -5.09 -0.49
C HIS A 99 2.07 -6.01 -0.41
N ASN A 100 2.62 -6.35 -1.57
CA ASN A 100 3.80 -7.18 -1.75
C ASN A 100 3.79 -8.53 -0.98
N PRO A 101 2.71 -9.33 -1.05
CA PRO A 101 2.62 -10.58 -0.31
C PRO A 101 3.77 -11.56 -0.60
N GLU A 102 4.33 -11.59 -1.82
CA GLU A 102 5.44 -12.49 -2.17
C GLU A 102 6.82 -11.96 -1.75
N ASN A 103 7.00 -10.64 -1.69
CA ASN A 103 8.26 -10.04 -1.30
C ASN A 103 8.03 -8.71 -0.57
N PRO A 104 7.80 -8.75 0.75
CA PRO A 104 7.45 -7.56 1.49
C PRO A 104 8.56 -6.52 1.67
N ASP A 105 9.80 -6.89 1.37
CA ASP A 105 10.99 -6.03 1.51
C ASP A 105 11.25 -5.18 0.25
N LEU A 106 10.35 -5.25 -0.74
CA LEU A 106 10.41 -4.39 -1.91
C LEU A 106 10.28 -2.91 -1.50
N PRO A 107 11.19 -2.05 -1.97
CA PRO A 107 11.11 -0.62 -1.67
C PRO A 107 9.88 0.01 -2.31
N THR A 108 9.38 1.10 -1.71
CA THR A 108 8.16 1.80 -2.16
C THR A 108 8.23 2.28 -3.62
N ASN A 109 9.43 2.51 -4.16
CA ASN A 109 9.67 2.92 -5.55
C ASN A 109 9.90 1.75 -6.52
N SER A 110 9.89 0.50 -6.06
CA SER A 110 10.08 -0.67 -6.92
C SER A 110 9.03 -0.76 -8.02
N LYS A 111 9.47 -1.11 -9.24
CA LYS A 111 8.58 -1.46 -10.35
C LYS A 111 7.83 -2.78 -10.14
N ASP A 112 8.31 -3.61 -9.21
CA ASP A 112 7.75 -4.92 -8.90
C ASP A 112 6.77 -4.87 -7.71
N ASN A 113 6.43 -3.67 -7.23
CA ASN A 113 5.36 -3.50 -6.25
C ASN A 113 4.05 -4.08 -6.80
N HIS A 114 3.42 -4.94 -6.01
CA HIS A 114 2.25 -5.72 -6.39
C HIS A 114 1.26 -5.86 -5.24
N TYR A 115 0.05 -6.24 -5.61
CA TYR A 115 -1.13 -6.24 -4.76
C TYR A 115 -1.89 -7.53 -5.01
N ARG A 116 -2.40 -8.12 -3.93
CA ARG A 116 -3.24 -9.32 -3.99
C ARG A 116 -4.35 -9.21 -2.97
N LEU A 117 -5.53 -9.75 -3.27
CA LEU A 117 -6.61 -9.85 -2.29
C LEU A 117 -6.17 -10.63 -1.05
N SER A 118 -6.66 -10.20 0.11
CA SER A 118 -6.54 -10.98 1.33
C SER A 118 -7.43 -12.24 1.25
N PRO A 119 -7.06 -13.35 1.91
CA PRO A 119 -7.90 -14.54 1.98
C PRO A 119 -9.28 -14.26 2.58
N GLU A 120 -9.36 -13.30 3.51
CA GLU A 120 -10.61 -12.88 4.16
C GLU A 120 -11.52 -12.14 3.19
N ALA A 121 -11.00 -11.18 2.42
CA ALA A 121 -11.81 -10.49 1.41
C ALA A 121 -12.20 -11.42 0.26
N LEU A 122 -11.32 -12.32 -0.17
CA LEU A 122 -11.62 -13.27 -1.24
C LEU A 122 -12.81 -14.17 -0.89
N ARG A 123 -12.93 -14.60 0.38
CA ARG A 123 -14.08 -15.40 0.85
C ARG A 123 -15.40 -14.66 0.70
N VAL A 124 -15.45 -13.40 1.14
CA VAL A 124 -16.62 -12.53 0.96
C VAL A 124 -16.93 -12.37 -0.52
N ILE A 125 -15.94 -11.99 -1.33
CA ILE A 125 -16.13 -11.76 -2.78
C ILE A 125 -16.73 -12.99 -3.47
N ARG A 126 -16.23 -14.19 -3.15
CA ARG A 126 -16.73 -15.44 -3.75
C ARG A 126 -18.15 -15.81 -3.34
N SER A 127 -18.60 -15.34 -2.18
CA SER A 127 -19.96 -15.61 -1.68
C SER A 127 -21.00 -14.62 -2.21
N PHE A 128 -20.60 -13.63 -3.02
CA PHE A 128 -21.54 -12.65 -3.59
C PHE A 128 -22.69 -13.33 -4.33
N SER A 129 -23.92 -12.88 -4.04
CA SER A 129 -25.19 -13.47 -4.51
C SER A 129 -25.49 -14.90 -4.05
N SER A 130 -24.71 -15.47 -3.12
CA SER A 130 -25.03 -16.75 -2.47
C SER A 130 -25.78 -16.55 -1.15
N ALA A 131 -26.41 -17.61 -0.64
CA ALA A 131 -27.06 -17.60 0.67
C ALA A 131 -26.11 -17.26 1.83
N ASN A 132 -24.80 -17.49 1.66
CA ASN A 132 -23.79 -17.24 2.69
C ASN A 132 -23.24 -15.81 2.68
N TRP A 133 -23.67 -14.97 1.74
CA TRP A 133 -23.13 -13.62 1.53
C TRP A 133 -23.13 -12.78 2.82
N GLU A 134 -24.28 -12.63 3.47
CA GLU A 134 -24.42 -11.79 4.67
C GLU A 134 -23.57 -12.30 5.83
N THR A 135 -23.48 -13.62 6.00
CA THR A 135 -22.65 -14.25 7.02
C THR A 135 -21.16 -13.97 6.81
N GLU A 136 -20.68 -14.10 5.57
CA GLU A 136 -19.27 -13.81 5.24
C GLU A 136 -18.95 -12.32 5.42
N VAL A 137 -19.85 -11.43 5.02
CA VAL A 137 -19.70 -9.97 5.23
C VAL A 137 -19.61 -9.64 6.72
N ALA A 138 -20.49 -10.22 7.54
CA ALA A 138 -20.49 -10.00 8.99
C ALA A 138 -19.19 -10.50 9.63
N HIS A 139 -18.73 -11.69 9.25
CA HIS A 139 -17.49 -12.28 9.73
C HIS A 139 -16.26 -11.42 9.34
N PHE A 140 -16.21 -10.93 8.10
CA PHE A 140 -15.14 -10.03 7.66
C PHE A 140 -15.09 -8.73 8.49
N ARG A 141 -16.26 -8.11 8.75
CA ARG A 141 -16.34 -6.89 9.55
C ARG A 141 -15.88 -7.10 10.99
N GLN A 142 -16.21 -8.24 11.61
CA GLN A 142 -15.75 -8.59 12.95
C GLN A 142 -14.22 -8.78 13.00
N MET A 143 -13.63 -9.36 11.95
CA MET A 143 -12.18 -9.56 11.89
C MET A 143 -11.39 -8.30 11.49
N LEU A 144 -12.02 -7.26 10.94
CA LEU A 144 -11.31 -6.14 10.32
C LEU A 144 -10.26 -5.51 11.25
N GLY A 145 -10.62 -5.23 12.51
CA GLY A 145 -9.71 -4.65 13.49
C GLY A 145 -8.51 -5.56 13.80
N SER A 146 -8.74 -6.86 13.96
CA SER A 146 -7.66 -7.81 14.24
C SER A 146 -6.75 -8.02 13.03
N LEU A 147 -7.29 -7.97 11.81
CA LEU A 147 -6.53 -8.01 10.56
C LEU A 147 -5.64 -6.77 10.42
N GLN A 148 -6.20 -5.57 10.61
CA GLN A 148 -5.44 -4.32 10.59
C GLN A 148 -4.28 -4.38 11.59
N GLU A 149 -4.54 -4.86 12.81
CA GLU A 149 -3.53 -5.00 13.85
C GLU A 149 -2.43 -6.00 13.46
N LYS A 150 -2.83 -7.18 12.99
CA LYS A 150 -1.91 -8.23 12.52
C LYS A 150 -0.99 -7.71 11.43
N TYR A 151 -1.53 -7.00 10.44
CA TYR A 151 -0.75 -6.45 9.34
C TYR A 151 0.13 -5.27 9.78
N ARG A 152 -0.35 -4.42 10.70
CA ARG A 152 0.46 -3.36 11.31
C ARG A 152 1.67 -3.94 12.05
N LYS A 153 1.45 -4.91 12.95
CA LYS A 153 2.52 -5.59 13.70
C LYS A 153 3.56 -6.22 12.77
N ARG A 154 3.12 -6.90 11.70
CA ARG A 154 4.04 -7.47 10.71
C ARG A 154 4.91 -6.42 10.00
N ARG A 155 4.40 -5.21 9.75
CA ARG A 155 5.19 -4.11 9.17
C ARG A 155 6.18 -3.53 10.18
N GLU A 156 5.74 -3.32 11.42
CA GLU A 156 6.60 -2.79 12.50
C GLU A 156 7.78 -3.70 12.84
N LEU A 157 7.58 -5.03 12.79
CA LEU A 157 8.64 -6.01 13.02
C LEU A 157 9.72 -6.02 11.94
N ARG A 158 9.44 -5.48 10.75
CA ARG A 158 10.38 -5.44 9.61
C ARG A 158 11.16 -4.14 9.53
N LYS A 159 10.86 -3.16 10.39
CA LYS A 159 11.60 -1.91 10.40
C LYS A 159 13.01 -2.15 10.96
N ASN A 160 14.00 -1.53 10.32
CA ASN A 160 15.35 -1.45 10.84
C ASN A 160 15.38 -0.34 11.90
N ARG A 161 15.73 -0.69 13.13
CA ARG A 161 15.78 0.25 14.25
C ARG A 161 17.21 0.68 14.49
N ILE A 162 17.42 1.98 14.67
CA ILE A 162 18.68 2.56 15.10
C ILE A 162 18.42 3.46 16.31
N GLN A 163 19.46 3.67 17.11
CA GLN A 163 19.39 4.56 18.26
C GLN A 163 20.34 5.74 18.07
N LEU A 164 19.82 6.95 18.24
CA LEU A 164 20.62 8.17 18.24
C LEU A 164 21.40 8.31 19.56
N SER A 165 22.39 9.17 19.58
CA SER A 165 23.24 9.41 20.76
C SER A 165 22.50 9.94 21.98
N ASP A 166 21.34 10.59 21.79
CA ASP A 166 20.46 11.06 22.86
C ASP A 166 19.46 10.00 23.37
N GLY A 167 19.55 8.78 22.83
CA GLY A 167 18.67 7.65 23.16
C GLY A 167 17.42 7.54 22.29
N THR A 168 17.13 8.51 21.41
CA THR A 168 15.98 8.48 20.50
C THR A 168 16.07 7.28 19.56
N GLU A 169 15.02 6.46 19.49
CA GLU A 169 14.93 5.33 18.57
C GLU A 169 14.26 5.77 17.25
N LEU A 170 14.92 5.49 16.12
CA LEU A 170 14.35 5.66 14.79
C LEU A 170 14.09 4.30 14.15
N ALA A 171 12.91 4.12 13.56
CA ALA A 171 12.50 2.86 12.93
C ALA A 171 12.25 3.07 11.43
N PHE A 172 13.20 2.67 10.59
CA PHE A 172 13.12 2.81 9.14
C PHE A 172 12.44 1.59 8.50
N SER A 173 11.54 1.80 7.54
CA SER A 173 11.01 0.77 6.67
C SER A 173 12.13 0.08 5.86
N PRO A 174 11.94 -1.20 5.44
CA PRO A 174 12.95 -1.91 4.69
C PRO A 174 13.19 -1.29 3.31
N GLY A 175 14.45 -1.27 2.87
CA GLY A 175 14.82 -0.83 1.53
C GLY A 175 16.24 -0.28 1.44
N ARG A 176 16.82 -0.33 0.24
CA ARG A 176 18.23 0.08 -0.01
C ARG A 176 18.50 1.54 0.34
N HIS A 177 17.54 2.43 0.11
CA HIS A 177 17.71 3.86 0.42
C HIS A 177 17.76 4.11 1.94
N ASN A 178 16.85 3.49 2.70
CA ASN A 178 16.85 3.56 4.15
C ASN A 178 18.09 2.89 4.77
N GLN A 179 18.56 1.77 4.19
CA GLN A 179 19.83 1.14 4.58
C GLN A 179 21.02 2.09 4.41
N LEU A 180 21.04 2.88 3.32
CA LEU A 180 22.07 3.89 3.11
C LEU A 180 21.98 5.00 4.16
N GLN A 181 20.79 5.52 4.45
CA GLN A 181 20.61 6.55 5.50
C GLN A 181 21.06 6.05 6.88
N ILE A 182 20.69 4.82 7.24
CA ILE A 182 21.18 4.16 8.46
C ILE A 182 22.71 4.10 8.47
N ALA A 183 23.33 3.68 7.35
CA ALA A 183 24.79 3.64 7.27
C ALA A 183 25.43 5.03 7.37
N VAL A 184 24.79 6.10 6.88
CA VAL A 184 25.27 7.47 7.10
C VAL A 184 25.27 7.80 8.59
N ILE A 185 24.17 7.51 9.29
CA ILE A 185 24.03 7.82 10.73
C ILE A 185 25.00 6.97 11.58
N GLU A 186 25.05 5.66 11.37
CA GLU A 186 25.80 4.73 12.23
C GLU A 186 27.28 4.60 11.83
N GLN A 187 27.64 4.81 10.56
CA GLN A 187 28.99 4.55 10.06
C GLN A 187 29.69 5.83 9.60
N PHE A 188 29.02 6.72 8.88
CA PHE A 188 29.67 7.93 8.38
C PHE A 188 29.87 8.97 9.48
N THR A 189 28.81 9.30 10.23
CA THR A 189 28.82 10.35 11.25
C THR A 189 29.92 10.17 12.30
N PRO A 190 30.13 8.97 12.90
CA PRO A 190 31.18 8.79 13.92
C PRO A 190 32.60 8.98 13.38
N ARG A 191 32.82 8.80 12.07
CA ARG A 191 34.14 8.90 11.43
C ARG A 191 34.44 10.30 10.92
N PHE A 192 33.43 10.98 10.36
CA PHE A 192 33.65 12.20 9.59
C PHE A 192 32.97 13.45 10.18
N ALA A 193 32.00 13.28 11.09
CA ALA A 193 31.31 14.38 11.77
C ALA A 193 31.03 14.05 13.25
N PRO A 194 32.08 13.70 14.05
CA PRO A 194 31.90 13.33 15.45
C PRO A 194 31.31 14.50 16.24
N GLY A 195 30.34 14.20 17.11
CA GLY A 195 29.62 15.19 17.90
C GLY A 195 28.59 16.02 17.13
N SER A 196 28.39 15.77 15.83
CA SER A 196 27.28 16.37 15.11
C SER A 196 25.93 15.82 15.58
N LYS A 197 24.91 16.66 15.48
CA LYS A 197 23.53 16.33 15.85
C LYS A 197 22.72 16.08 14.59
N LEU A 198 22.01 14.95 14.54
CA LEU A 198 21.02 14.71 13.49
C LEU A 198 19.88 15.71 13.65
N LEU A 199 19.54 16.45 12.60
CA LEU A 199 18.44 17.42 12.63
C LEU A 199 17.21 16.93 11.84
N TYR A 200 17.44 16.09 10.84
CA TYR A 200 16.40 15.59 9.96
C TYR A 200 16.77 14.19 9.44
N ALA A 201 15.80 13.28 9.42
CA ALA A 201 15.89 12.02 8.68
C ALA A 201 14.53 11.67 8.08
N CYS A 202 14.55 11.05 6.89
CA CYS A 202 13.33 10.70 6.17
C CYS A 202 13.27 9.19 5.91
N ASP A 203 12.08 8.63 6.02
CA ASP A 203 11.81 7.26 5.58
C ASP A 203 11.17 7.27 4.19
N THR A 204 11.51 6.29 3.35
CA THR A 204 10.84 6.14 2.04
C THR A 204 9.31 5.91 2.11
N ALA A 205 8.79 5.50 3.27
CA ALA A 205 7.38 5.33 3.58
C ALA A 205 6.81 6.43 4.50
N ASP A 206 7.66 7.15 5.24
CA ASP A 206 7.31 8.24 6.16
C ASP A 206 8.31 9.40 6.03
N LYS A 207 7.90 10.47 5.36
CA LYS A 207 8.82 11.54 4.97
C LYS A 207 9.32 12.39 6.14
N ASP A 208 8.65 12.31 7.28
CA ASP A 208 8.94 13.12 8.45
C ASP A 208 9.34 12.22 9.63
N LEU A 209 10.12 11.18 9.34
CA LEU A 209 10.54 10.18 10.33
C LEU A 209 11.19 10.82 11.56
N TYR A 210 12.02 11.84 11.36
CA TYR A 210 12.61 12.61 12.45
C TYR A 210 12.87 14.05 12.00
N ILE A 211 12.42 15.02 12.81
CA ILE A 211 12.68 16.46 12.62
C ILE A 211 12.95 17.11 13.98
N ASP A 212 14.11 17.74 14.14
CA ASP A 212 14.44 18.59 15.29
C ASP A 212 14.09 20.04 14.98
N HIS A 213 12.81 20.39 15.20
CA HIS A 213 12.29 21.73 14.92
C HIS A 213 13.04 22.83 15.68
N GLU A 214 13.36 22.62 16.95
CA GLU A 214 14.00 23.64 17.79
C GLU A 214 15.40 23.99 17.26
N SER A 215 16.19 22.99 16.91
CA SER A 215 17.55 23.19 16.39
C SER A 215 17.52 23.80 14.99
N LEU A 216 16.55 23.43 14.16
CA LEU A 216 16.38 24.00 12.81
C LEU A 216 15.93 25.47 12.86
N GLU A 217 15.00 25.81 13.76
CA GLU A 217 14.59 27.21 14.01
C GLU A 217 15.76 28.06 14.50
N LYS A 218 16.60 27.55 15.42
CA LYS A 218 17.83 28.22 15.87
C LYS A 218 18.82 28.49 14.75
N LEU A 219 18.81 27.66 13.70
CA LEU A 219 19.62 27.85 12.48
C LEU A 219 18.94 28.77 11.45
N GLY A 220 17.77 29.32 11.76
CA GLY A 220 16.99 30.16 10.84
C GLY A 220 16.30 29.36 9.73
N ILE A 221 16.17 28.03 9.88
CA ILE A 221 15.52 27.15 8.92
C ILE A 221 14.07 26.92 9.38
N ALA A 222 13.12 27.65 8.80
CA ALA A 222 11.70 27.45 9.05
C ALA A 222 11.16 26.25 8.25
N ILE A 223 10.51 25.31 8.94
CA ILE A 223 9.90 24.13 8.34
C ILE A 223 8.38 24.23 8.45
N ASP A 224 7.70 24.13 7.31
CA ASP A 224 6.26 23.97 7.21
C ASP A 224 5.87 22.61 6.62
N GLN A 225 4.56 22.33 6.54
CA GLN A 225 3.98 21.08 6.03
C GLN A 225 4.26 20.82 4.53
N HIS A 226 4.86 21.77 3.83
CA HIS A 226 5.18 21.71 2.41
C HIS A 226 6.68 21.79 2.12
N THR A 227 7.49 22.02 3.15
CA THR A 227 8.94 22.17 3.05
C THR A 227 9.54 20.83 2.66
N LYS A 228 10.29 20.82 1.54
CA LYS A 228 11.02 19.64 1.10
C LYS A 228 12.42 19.69 1.68
N LEU A 229 12.71 18.75 2.56
CA LEU A 229 14.02 18.51 3.12
C LEU A 229 14.65 17.30 2.44
N THR A 230 15.98 17.28 2.37
CA THR A 230 16.79 16.21 1.77
C THR A 230 17.93 15.87 2.70
#